data_AF-A0A699X7I3-F1
#
_entry.id   AF-A0A699X7I3-F1
#
_cell.length_a   1.000
_cell.length_b   1.000
_cell.length_c   1.000
_cell.angle_alpha   90.00
_cell.angle_beta   90.00
_cell.angle_gamma   90.00
#
_symmetry.space_group_name_H-M   'P 1'
#
loop_
_entity.id
_entity.type
_entity.pdbx_description
1 polymer ?
#
loop_
_entity_poly.entity_id
_entity_poly.type
_entity_poly.pdbx_seq_one_letter_code
_entity_poly.pdbx_strand_id
1 'polypeptide(L)'
;QQDQLGLTAKSPRWAIAYKFPAAAARTELLRIEYNVGRTGAVTPVAHLTPVPLAGTIVKRASVHNANQIALLDLRIGDMVFVEKG
;
A
#
# COMPACT_ATOMS: atom_id res chain seq x y z
N GLN A 1 30.80 -21.95 -0.23
CA GLN A 1 30.04 -21.34 -1.36
C GLN A 1 29.16 -20.17 -0.90
N GLN A 2 28.43 -20.28 0.22
CA GLN A 2 27.73 -19.13 0.82
C GLN A 2 28.69 -18.06 1.37
N ASP A 3 29.82 -18.46 1.96
CA ASP A 3 30.85 -17.54 2.47
C ASP A 3 31.52 -16.68 1.38
N GLN A 4 31.58 -17.16 0.14
CA GLN A 4 32.12 -16.40 -0.99
C GLN A 4 31.14 -15.32 -1.48
N LEU A 5 29.83 -15.58 -1.37
CA LEU A 5 28.79 -14.64 -1.79
C LEU A 5 28.54 -13.57 -0.72
N GLY A 6 28.72 -13.90 0.55
CA GLY A 6 28.59 -12.98 1.67
C GLY A 6 27.16 -12.45 1.88
N LEU A 7 27.04 -11.48 2.79
CA LEU A 7 25.79 -10.80 3.14
C LEU A 7 25.88 -9.31 2.82
N THR A 8 24.77 -8.71 2.41
CA THR A 8 24.61 -7.25 2.48
C THR A 8 24.07 -6.85 3.86
N ALA A 9 24.07 -5.56 4.19
CA ALA A 9 23.65 -5.05 5.50
C ALA A 9 22.22 -5.45 5.93
N LYS A 10 21.36 -5.93 5.02
CA LYS A 10 19.99 -6.38 5.33
C LYS A 10 19.60 -7.73 4.73
N SER A 11 20.38 -8.34 3.82
CA SER A 11 19.96 -9.58 3.15
C SER A 11 21.13 -10.43 2.62
N PRO A 12 21.05 -11.76 2.67
CA PRO A 12 22.06 -12.66 2.10
C PRO A 12 22.06 -12.59 0.56
N ARG A 13 23.24 -12.65 -0.09
CA ARG A 13 23.34 -12.61 -1.56
C ARG A 13 23.02 -13.95 -2.24
N TRP A 14 22.92 -15.03 -1.47
CA TRP A 14 22.73 -16.39 -1.94
C TRP A 14 21.28 -16.88 -1.85
N ALA A 15 20.37 -16.06 -1.30
CA ALA A 15 18.96 -16.38 -1.21
C ALA A 15 18.10 -15.17 -1.58
N ILE A 16 17.05 -15.42 -2.36
CA ILE A 16 16.04 -14.43 -2.72
C ILE A 16 14.67 -14.96 -2.32
N ALA A 17 13.85 -14.10 -1.71
CA ALA A 17 12.47 -14.44 -1.42
C ALA A 17 11.64 -14.35 -2.70
N TYR A 18 11.09 -15.49 -3.14
CA TYR A 18 10.11 -15.51 -4.22
C TYR A 18 8.74 -15.07 -3.68
N LYS A 19 8.30 -13.86 -4.06
CA LYS A 19 7.00 -13.32 -3.61
C LYS A 19 5.88 -13.79 -4.54
N PHE A 20 4.80 -14.31 -3.95
CA PHE A 20 3.56 -14.60 -4.67
C PHE A 20 2.84 -13.30 -5.07
N PRO A 21 2.00 -13.32 -6.13
CA PRO A 21 1.22 -12.15 -6.51
C PRO A 21 0.39 -11.68 -5.31
N ALA A 22 0.43 -10.38 -5.05
CA ALA A 22 -0.31 -9.79 -3.96
C ALA A 22 -1.81 -9.94 -4.21
N ALA A 23 -2.57 -10.16 -3.15
CA ALA A 23 -4.02 -10.15 -3.26
C ALA A 23 -4.48 -8.73 -3.56
N ALA A 24 -5.29 -8.58 -4.60
CA ALA A 24 -5.96 -7.34 -4.96
C ALA A 24 -7.48 -7.50 -4.82
N ALA A 25 -8.16 -6.46 -4.34
CA ALA A 25 -9.62 -6.39 -4.34
C ALA A 25 -10.09 -5.04 -4.84
N ARG A 26 -11.28 -5.04 -5.45
CA ARG A 26 -11.94 -3.82 -5.93
C ARG A 26 -12.94 -3.35 -4.86
N THR A 27 -12.90 -2.07 -4.51
CA THR A 27 -13.82 -1.48 -3.53
C THR A 27 -14.11 -0.02 -3.88
N GLU A 28 -15.10 0.57 -3.22
CA GLU A 28 -15.52 1.96 -3.43
C GLU A 28 -14.78 2.89 -2.46
N LEU A 29 -14.34 4.04 -2.96
CA LEU A 29 -13.72 5.10 -2.19
C LEU A 29 -14.79 6.01 -1.56
N LEU A 30 -14.99 5.91 -0.24
CA LEU A 30 -16.02 6.66 0.47
C LEU A 30 -15.61 8.10 0.77
N ARG A 31 -14.35 8.31 1.17
CA ARG A 31 -13.78 9.64 1.47
C ARG A 31 -12.27 9.57 1.66
N ILE A 32 -11.60 10.72 1.61
CA ILE A 32 -10.18 10.86 1.93
C ILE A 32 -10.04 11.78 3.15
N GLU A 33 -9.36 11.30 4.19
CA GLU A 33 -8.96 12.10 5.36
C GLU A 33 -7.50 12.50 5.25
N TYR A 34 -7.16 13.72 5.68
CA TYR A 34 -5.79 14.21 5.65
C TYR A 34 -5.24 14.27 7.07
N ASN A 35 -4.23 13.44 7.36
CA ASN A 35 -3.54 13.43 8.65
C ASN A 35 -2.30 14.31 8.58
N VAL A 36 -2.12 15.20 9.56
CA VAL A 36 -0.91 16.02 9.67
C VAL A 36 0.03 15.37 10.68
N GLY A 37 1.21 14.97 10.22
CA GLY A 37 2.26 14.41 11.07
C GLY A 37 2.95 15.47 11.92
N ARG A 38 3.75 15.03 12.90
CA ARG A 38 4.52 15.92 13.80
C ARG A 38 5.51 16.85 13.07
N THR A 39 5.94 16.46 11.87
CA THR A 39 6.85 17.23 11.01
C THR A 39 6.12 18.15 10.02
N GLY A 40 4.79 18.24 10.09
CA GLY A 40 3.97 19.00 9.14
C GLY A 40 3.66 18.25 7.83
N ALA A 41 4.13 17.01 7.67
CA ALA A 41 3.80 16.19 6.51
C ALA A 41 2.30 15.83 6.50
N VAL A 42 1.63 16.13 5.39
CA VAL A 42 0.21 15.79 5.18
C VAL A 42 0.09 14.45 4.48
N THR A 43 -0.48 13.46 5.16
CA THR A 43 -0.68 12.10 4.63
C THR A 43 -2.17 11.86 4.36
N PRO A 44 -2.58 11.69 3.09
CA PRO A 44 -3.94 11.30 2.76
C PRO A 44 -4.20 9.83 3.07
N VAL A 45 -5.32 9.57 3.74
CA VAL A 45 -5.83 8.25 4.09
C VAL A 45 -7.20 8.06 3.45
N ALA A 46 -7.30 7.09 2.55
CA ALA A 46 -8.55 6.70 1.91
C ALA A 46 -9.37 5.81 2.85
N HIS A 47 -10.65 6.17 3.02
CA HIS A 47 -11.66 5.33 3.66
C HIS A 47 -12.45 4.62 2.58
N LEU A 48 -12.57 3.31 2.73
CA LEU A 48 -13.07 2.42 1.70
C LEU A 48 -14.25 1.62 2.24
N THR A 49 -15.12 1.17 1.34
CA THR A 49 -16.12 0.16 1.69
C THR A 49 -15.40 -1.11 2.17
N PRO A 50 -15.81 -1.71 3.32
CA PRO A 50 -15.13 -2.87 3.88
C PRO A 50 -15.02 -4.02 2.88
N VAL A 51 -13.81 -4.39 2.50
CA VAL A 51 -13.55 -5.44 1.51
C VAL A 51 -12.64 -6.53 2.08
N PRO A 52 -12.96 -7.82 1.89
CA PRO A 52 -12.07 -8.90 2.28
C PRO A 52 -10.85 -8.95 1.34
N LEU A 53 -9.65 -8.92 1.93
CA LEU A 53 -8.37 -8.94 1.23
C LEU A 53 -7.36 -9.79 2.01
N ALA A 54 -6.85 -10.86 1.39
CA ALA A 54 -5.86 -11.78 1.96
C ALA A 54 -6.18 -12.21 3.42
N GLY A 55 -7.43 -12.62 3.67
CA GLY A 55 -7.89 -13.08 4.99
C GLY A 55 -8.16 -11.98 6.02
N THR A 56 -8.05 -10.70 5.65
CA THR A 56 -8.35 -9.55 6.51
C THR A 56 -9.38 -8.63 5.88
N ILE A 57 -10.17 -7.89 6.68
CA ILE A 57 -11.09 -6.87 6.16
C ILE A 57 -10.39 -5.53 6.14
N VAL A 58 -10.21 -4.95 4.95
CA VAL A 58 -9.60 -3.64 4.77
C VAL A 58 -10.68 -2.57 4.68
N LYS A 59 -10.54 -1.53 5.52
CA LYS A 59 -11.44 -0.36 5.55
C LYS A 59 -10.71 0.96 5.26
N ARG A 60 -9.38 0.95 5.38
CA ARG A 60 -8.53 2.13 5.20
C ARG A 60 -7.31 1.77 4.38
N ALA A 61 -6.95 2.65 3.45
CA ALA A 61 -5.75 2.54 2.64
C ALA A 61 -4.96 3.85 2.66
N SER A 62 -3.64 3.76 2.54
CA SER A 62 -2.77 4.93 2.38
C SER A 62 -2.74 5.33 0.91
N VAL A 63 -2.94 6.61 0.61
CA VAL A 63 -2.77 7.16 -0.75
C VAL A 63 -1.39 7.82 -0.90
N HIS A 64 -0.51 7.65 0.09
CA HIS A 64 0.85 8.18 0.20
C HIS A 64 0.99 9.71 0.15
N ASN A 65 0.56 10.37 -0.94
CA ASN A 65 0.67 11.82 -1.14
C ASN A 65 -0.42 12.37 -2.08
N ALA A 66 -0.54 13.70 -2.14
CA ALA A 66 -1.49 14.37 -3.04
C ALA A 66 -1.18 14.17 -4.53
N ASN A 67 0.09 13.98 -4.89
CA ASN A 67 0.49 13.74 -6.28
C ASN A 67 -0.06 12.41 -6.81
N GLN A 68 -0.15 11.37 -5.96
CA GLN A 68 -0.78 10.10 -6.33
C GLN A 68 -2.29 10.25 -6.55
N ILE A 69 -2.96 11.07 -5.73
CA ILE A 69 -4.38 11.40 -5.93
C ILE A 69 -4.59 12.04 -7.31
N ALA A 70 -3.76 13.02 -7.66
CA ALA A 70 -3.84 13.71 -8.94
C ALA A 70 -3.49 12.81 -10.13
N LEU A 71 -2.46 11.96 -9.99
CA LEU A 71 -2.03 11.04 -11.03
C LEU A 71 -3.09 9.99 -11.36
N LEU A 72 -3.77 9.49 -10.33
CA LEU A 72 -4.82 8.47 -10.45
C LEU A 72 -6.22 9.08 -10.67
N ASP A 73 -6.33 10.41 -10.72
CA ASP A 73 -7.59 11.19 -10.71
C ASP A 73 -8.62 10.61 -9.73
N LEU A 74 -8.16 10.34 -8.50
CA LEU A 74 -9.00 9.69 -7.48
C LEU A 74 -10.12 10.61 -7.02
N ARG A 75 -11.37 10.23 -7.29
CA ARG A 75 -12.56 10.96 -6.83
C ARG A 75 -13.37 10.14 -5.85
N ILE A 76 -14.03 10.85 -4.94
CA ILE A 76 -14.93 10.23 -3.97
C ILE A 76 -16.09 9.57 -4.73
N GLY A 77 -16.37 8.30 -4.43
CA GLY A 77 -17.34 7.46 -5.14
C GLY A 77 -16.73 6.57 -6.22
N ASP A 78 -15.44 6.71 -6.54
CA ASP A 78 -14.80 5.86 -7.54
C ASP A 78 -14.53 4.44 -7.03
N MET A 79 -14.50 3.50 -7.97
CA MET A 79 -14.10 2.13 -7.71
C MET A 79 -12.57 2.00 -7.82
N VAL A 80 -11.92 1.77 -6.70
CA VAL A 80 -10.46 1.66 -6.57
C VAL A 80 -10.03 0.21 -6.40
N PHE A 81 -8.82 -0.10 -6.88
CA PHE A 81 -8.16 -1.37 -6.60
C PHE A 81 -7.21 -1.22 -5.41
N VAL A 82 -7.33 -2.13 -4.45
CA VAL A 82 -6.54 -2.14 -3.22
C VAL A 82 -5.71 -3.40 -3.21
N GLU A 83 -4.41 -3.23 -3.04
CA GLU A 83 -3.44 -4.31 -2.94
C GLU A 83 -2.83 -4.35 -1.54
N LYS A 84 -2.56 -5.57 -1.03
CA LYS A 84 -1.82 -5.78 0.22
C LYS A 84 -0.47 -6.41 -0.09
N GLY A 85 0.59 -5.60 -0.01
CA GLY A 85 1.99 -5.98 -0.25
C GLY A 85 2.93 -5.74 0.92
#